data_AF-R0JUS2-F1
#
_entry.id   AF-R0JUS2-F1
#
_cell.length_a   1.000
_cell.length_b   1.000
_cell.length_c   1.000
_cell.angle_alpha   90.00
_cell.angle_beta   90.00
_cell.angle_gamma   90.00
#
_symmetry.space_group_name_H-M   'P 1'
#
loop_
_entity.id
_entity.type
_entity.pdbx_description
1 polymer ?
#
loop_
_entity_poly.entity_id
_entity_poly.type
_entity_poly.pdbx_seq_one_letter_code
_entity_poly.pdbx_strand_id
1 'polypeptide(L)' 'CQGTCPGSSVYSFEANQMQHECSCCQEFSSQTREVTLTCQNGTSINYNYVYVEQCQCMNA' A
#
# COMPACT_ATOMS: atom_id res chain seq x y z
N CYS A 1 -0.77 -2.60 -2.88
CA CYS A 1 -1.21 -1.79 -4.02
C CYS A 1 -0.16 -1.85 -5.12
N GLN A 2 -0.55 -1.73 -6.40
CA GLN A 2 0.40 -1.71 -7.52
C GLN A 2 0.00 -0.61 -8.50
N GLY A 3 0.96 0.21 -8.93
CA GLY A 3 0.74 1.31 -9.87
C GLY A 3 1.99 2.17 -10.03
N THR A 4 1.99 3.04 -11.03
CA THR A 4 3.04 4.04 -11.25
C THR A 4 2.67 5.33 -10.52
N CYS A 5 3.60 5.85 -9.71
CA CYS A 5 3.42 7.08 -8.95
C CYS A 5 4.49 8.12 -9.32
N PRO A 6 4.21 9.42 -9.14
CA PRO A 6 5.18 10.48 -9.37
C PRO A 6 6.47 10.30 -8.57
N GLY A 7 7.60 10.50 -9.24
CA GLY A 7 8.92 10.56 -8.63
C GLY A 7 9.85 11.42 -9.46
N SER A 8 10.75 12.15 -8.80
CA SER A 8 11.73 13.04 -9.40
C SER A 8 13.08 12.93 -8.69
N SER A 9 14.14 13.27 -9.41
CA SER A 9 15.49 13.33 -8.87
C SER A 9 16.23 14.48 -9.55
N VAL A 10 16.49 15.54 -8.80
CA VAL A 10 17.00 16.81 -9.34
C VAL A 10 18.14 17.31 -8.46
N TYR A 11 19.19 17.85 -9.05
CA TYR A 11 20.28 18.47 -8.30
C TYR A 11 19.88 19.88 -7.81
N SER A 12 19.95 20.13 -6.50
CA SER A 12 19.76 21.47 -5.92
C SER A 12 21.12 22.11 -5.66
N PHE A 13 21.33 23.30 -6.22
CA PHE A 13 22.53 24.10 -5.99
C PHE A 13 22.56 24.66 -4.56
N GLU A 14 21.40 25.04 -4.02
CA GLU A 14 21.24 25.58 -2.67
C GLU A 14 21.63 24.56 -1.62
N ALA A 15 21.22 23.30 -1.82
CA ALA A 15 21.59 22.19 -0.94
C ALA A 15 22.93 21.54 -1.33
N ASN A 16 23.51 21.92 -2.48
CA ASN A 16 24.73 21.34 -3.07
C ASN A 16 24.68 19.79 -3.15
N GLN A 17 23.49 19.23 -3.42
CA GLN A 17 23.23 17.79 -3.42
C GLN A 17 22.09 17.39 -4.37
N MET A 18 22.03 16.11 -4.73
CA MET A 18 20.85 15.53 -5.36
C MET A 18 19.69 15.47 -4.37
N GLN A 19 18.54 15.98 -4.79
CA GLN A 19 17.26 15.85 -4.10
C GLN A 19 16.44 14.79 -4.80
N HIS A 20 15.79 13.95 -4.00
CA HIS A 20 14.93 12.86 -4.47
C HIS A 20 13.56 13.04 -3.86
N GLU A 21 12.53 13.12 -4.69
CA GLU A 21 11.14 13.15 -4.25
C GLU A 21 10.42 11.98 -4.89
N CYS A 22 9.90 11.05 -4.09
CA CYS A 22 9.21 9.87 -4.60
C CYS A 22 7.90 9.68 -3.86
N SER A 23 6.87 9.28 -4.59
CA SER A 23 5.64 8.77 -4.01
C SER A 23 5.49 7.28 -4.34
N CYS A 24 4.94 6.54 -3.39
CA CYS A 24 4.70 5.11 -3.47
C CYS A 24 3.21 4.83 -3.53
N CYS A 25 2.81 3.83 -4.31
CA CYS A 25 1.41 3.40 -4.38
C CYS A 25 1.09 2.57 -3.13
N GLN A 26 0.31 3.14 -2.21
CA GLN A 26 0.00 2.57 -0.90
C GLN A 26 -1.51 2.52 -0.65
N GLU A 27 -1.92 1.70 0.32
CA GLU A 27 -3.30 1.64 0.78
C GLU A 27 -3.74 2.97 1.38
N PHE A 28 -4.82 3.52 0.82
CA PHE A 28 -5.41 4.77 1.28
C PHE A 28 -6.58 4.53 2.22
N SER A 29 -7.47 3.59 1.84
CA SER A 29 -8.54 3.13 2.70
C SER A 29 -8.62 1.62 2.71
N SER A 30 -8.97 1.07 3.87
CA SER A 30 -9.15 -0.36 4.07
C SER A 30 -10.29 -0.62 5.03
N GLN A 31 -10.89 -1.80 4.90
CA GLN A 31 -11.93 -2.31 5.77
C GLN A 31 -11.58 -3.71 6.25
N THR A 32 -11.98 -4.05 7.47
CA THR A 32 -11.94 -5.44 7.94
C THR A 32 -13.11 -6.20 7.34
N ARG A 33 -12.86 -7.36 6.75
CA ARG A 33 -13.87 -8.29 6.24
C ARG A 33 -13.74 -9.64 6.95
N GLU A 34 -14.87 -10.25 7.26
CA GLU A 34 -14.93 -11.61 7.80
C GLU A 34 -15.16 -12.61 6.67
N VAL A 35 -14.43 -13.71 6.69
CA VAL A 35 -14.64 -14.86 5.79
C VAL A 35 -14.66 -16.15 6.61
N THR A 36 -15.45 -17.12 6.15
CA THR A 36 -15.43 -18.46 6.72
C THR A 36 -14.47 -19.33 5.91
N LEU A 37 -13.42 -19.82 6.56
CA LEU A 37 -12.44 -20.74 5.98
C LEU A 37 -12.82 -22.17 6.31
N THR A 38 -12.78 -23.06 5.32
CA THR A 38 -12.96 -24.51 5.51
C THR A 38 -11.60 -25.19 5.62
N CYS A 39 -11.36 -25.84 6.75
CA CYS A 39 -10.13 -26.57 7.03
C CYS A 39 -10.17 -27.98 6.42
N GLN A 40 -9.00 -28.57 6.19
CA GLN A 40 -8.88 -29.92 5.60
C GLN A 40 -9.52 -31.03 6.46
N ASN A 41 -9.66 -30.81 7.77
CA ASN A 41 -10.34 -31.69 8.72
C ASN A 41 -11.88 -31.53 8.71
N GLY A 42 -12.43 -30.71 7.80
CA GLY A 42 -13.87 -30.47 7.66
C GLY A 42 -14.45 -29.43 8.61
N THR A 43 -13.66 -28.86 9.54
CA THR A 43 -14.13 -27.78 10.41
C THR A 43 -14.13 -26.44 9.68
N SER A 44 -14.99 -25.51 10.11
CA SER A 44 -15.01 -24.14 9.59
C SER A 44 -14.59 -23.14 10.67
N ILE A 45 -13.80 -22.15 10.29
CA ILE A 45 -13.36 -21.06 11.17
C ILE A 45 -13.67 -19.70 10.53
N ASN A 46 -14.08 -18.73 11.33
CA ASN A 46 -14.20 -17.35 10.87
C ASN A 46 -12.85 -16.65 11.00
N TYR A 47 -12.45 -15.95 9.95
CA TYR A 47 -11.20 -15.20 9.89
C TYR A 47 -11.46 -13.78 9.40
N ASN A 48 -10.93 -12.82 10.15
CA ASN A 48 -10.98 -11.41 9.79
C ASN A 48 -9.69 -11.03 9.07
N TYR A 49 -9.82 -10.40 7.91
CA TYR A 49 -8.68 -9.89 7.14
C TYR A 49 -8.92 -8.45 6.72
N VAL A 50 -7.81 -7.72 6.54
CA VAL A 50 -7.85 -6.34 6.04
C VAL A 50 -7.97 -6.39 4.53
N TYR A 51 -9.04 -5.81 4.01
CA TYR A 51 -9.27 -5.63 2.59
C TYR A 51 -9.00 -4.17 2.21
N VAL A 52 -8.10 -3.96 1.27
CA VAL A 52 -7.78 -2.62 0.74
C VAL A 52 -8.87 -2.20 -0.24
N GLU A 53 -9.56 -1.10 0.05
CA GLU A 53 -10.62 -0.57 -0.81
C GLU A 53 -10.06 0.41 -1.85
N GLN A 54 -9.11 1.23 -1.45
CA GLN A 54 -8.53 2.27 -2.29
C GLN A 54 -7.02 2.34 -2.12
N CYS A 55 -6.33 2.64 -3.22
CA CYS A 55 -4.89 2.87 -3.24
C CYS A 55 -4.63 4.28 -3.79
N GLN A 56 -3.63 4.96 -3.24
CA GLN A 56 -3.21 6.28 -3.72
C GLN A 56 -1.69 6.40 -3.71
N CYS A 57 -1.16 7.38 -4.45
CA CYS A 57 0.24 7.74 -4.38
C CYS A 57 0.46 8.58 -3.12
N MET A 58 1.23 8.04 -2.18
CA MET A 58 1.57 8.70 -0.93
C MET A 58 3.07 8.98 -0.92
N ASN A 59 3.46 10.16 -0.44
CA ASN A 59 4.88 10.51 -0.34
C ASN A 59 5.58 9.55 0.62
N ALA A 60 6.72 9.03 0.17
CA ALA A 60 7.54 8.09 0.95
C ALA A 60 8.35 8.80 2.04
#